data_AF-C1LM05-F1
#
_entry.id   AF-C1LM05-F1
#
_cell.length_a   1.000
_cell.length_b   1.000
_cell.length_c   1.000
_cell.angle_alpha   90.00
_cell.angle_beta   90.00
_cell.angle_gamma   90.00
#
_symmetry.space_group_name_H-M   'P 1'
#
loop_
_entity.id
_entity.type
_entity.pdbx_description
1 polymer ?
#
loop_
_entity_poly.entity_id
_entity_poly.type
_entity_poly.pdbx_seq_one_letter_code
_entity_poly.pdbx_strand_id
1 'polypeptide(L)' 'MEPPPNPASNLVIPSPIFHKRNRTESQSESASTGEHGVGRIVSFCRKKGHGFIKPDNGGDYLFVHVFEYAIHYVTADK' A
#
# COMPACT_ATOMS: atom_id res chain seq x y z
N MET A 1 -7.93 13.85 -25.07
CA MET A 1 -7.99 13.92 -23.59
C MET A 1 -6.72 13.32 -23.06
N GLU A 2 -5.81 14.15 -22.55
CA GLU A 2 -4.66 13.64 -21.80
C GLU A 2 -5.15 13.01 -20.49
N PRO A 3 -4.57 11.88 -20.06
CA PRO A 3 -4.90 11.32 -18.75
C PRO A 3 -4.56 12.35 -17.66
N PRO A 4 -5.33 12.41 -16.56
CA PRO A 4 -4.99 13.29 -15.45
C PRO A 4 -3.57 12.99 -14.97
N PRO A 5 -2.80 14.02 -14.56
CA PRO A 5 -1.43 13.84 -14.09
C PRO A 5 -1.43 12.81 -12.96
N ASN A 6 -0.69 11.72 -13.16
CA ASN A 6 -0.57 10.68 -12.16
C ASN A 6 0.24 11.24 -10.98
N PRO A 7 -0.36 11.47 -9.79
CA PRO A 7 0.36 12.02 -8.64
C PRO A 7 1.50 11.11 -8.17
N ALA A 8 1.53 9.85 -8.63
CA ALA A 8 2.57 8.89 -8.32
C ALA A 8 3.78 8.91 -9.28
N SER A 9 3.86 9.83 -10.24
CA SER A 9 4.97 9.85 -11.22
C SER A 9 6.35 10.07 -10.58
N ASN A 10 6.40 10.73 -9.41
CA ASN A 10 7.62 11.06 -8.70
C ASN A 10 7.82 10.21 -7.41
N LEU A 11 6.96 9.22 -7.18
CA LEU A 11 7.03 8.41 -5.96
C LEU A 11 8.05 7.28 -6.12
N VAL A 12 9.00 7.21 -5.19
CA VAL A 12 10.11 6.27 -5.23
C VAL A 12 9.67 4.93 -4.67
N ILE A 13 9.98 3.85 -5.38
CA ILE A 13 9.81 2.49 -4.87
C ILE A 13 10.96 2.20 -3.90
N PRO A 14 10.66 1.85 -2.63
CA PRO A 14 11.70 1.56 -1.65
C PRO A 14 12.47 0.28 -2.03
N SER A 15 13.78 0.27 -1.82
CA SER A 15 14.64 -0.91 -1.95
C SER A 15 15.39 -1.15 -0.64
N PRO A 16 15.32 -2.35 -0.04
CA PRO A 16 14.55 -3.53 -0.48
C PRO A 16 13.04 -3.34 -0.29
N ILE A 17 12.23 -4.04 -1.09
CA ILE A 17 10.77 -4.01 -0.95
C ILE A 17 10.37 -4.84 0.28
N PHE A 18 9.95 -4.16 1.34
CA PHE A 18 9.38 -4.82 2.51
C PHE A 18 7.93 -5.19 2.24
N HIS A 19 7.63 -6.49 2.32
CA HIS A 19 6.28 -7.04 2.26
C HIS A 19 6.19 -8.25 3.16
N LYS A 20 4.99 -8.64 3.59
CA LYS A 20 4.72 -9.69 4.60
C LYS A 20 5.58 -10.96 4.46
N ARG A 21 5.88 -11.38 3.23
CA ARG A 21 6.66 -12.60 2.94
C ARG A 21 8.17 -12.50 3.13
N ASN A 22 8.71 -11.29 3.18
CA ASN A 22 10.16 -11.03 3.27
C ASN A 22 10.53 -10.21 4.51
N ARG A 23 9.56 -10.04 5.42
CA ARG A 23 9.73 -9.35 6.69
C ARG A 23 10.19 -10.36 7.74
N THR A 24 11.15 -10.00 8.59
CA THR A 24 11.52 -10.84 9.75
C THR A 24 10.40 -10.84 10.79
N GLU A 25 10.42 -11.76 11.75
CA GLU A 25 9.44 -11.79 12.85
C GLU A 25 9.44 -10.47 13.62
N SER A 26 10.62 -9.98 14.03
CA SER A 26 10.77 -8.71 14.75
C SER A 26 10.22 -7.49 14.01
N GLN A 27 10.42 -7.42 12.69
CA GLN A 27 9.86 -6.36 11.87
C GLN A 27 8.33 -6.48 11.78
N SER A 28 7.79 -7.70 11.77
CA SER A 28 6.34 -7.95 11.72
C SER A 28 5.67 -7.57 13.04
N GLU A 29 6.30 -7.86 14.17
CA GLU A 29 5.84 -7.43 15.49
C GLU A 29 5.82 -5.90 15.59
N SER A 30 6.92 -5.24 15.17
CA SER A 30 7.00 -3.77 15.17
C SER A 30 5.96 -3.11 14.26
N ALA A 31 5.64 -3.73 13.12
CA ALA A 31 4.57 -3.24 12.26
C ALA A 31 3.17 -3.47 12.85
N SER A 32 3.00 -4.50 13.68
CA SER A 32 1.73 -4.82 14.34
C SER A 32 1.45 -3.90 15.53
N THR A 33 2.49 -3.33 16.14
CA THR A 33 2.38 -2.33 17.20
C THR A 33 2.39 -0.88 16.69
N GLY A 34 2.54 -0.69 15.37
CA GLY A 34 2.55 0.61 14.74
C GLY A 34 1.20 1.33 14.79
N GLU A 35 1.22 2.64 14.58
CA GLU A 35 0.00 3.43 14.49
C GLU A 35 -0.82 3.05 13.25
N HIS A 36 -2.12 2.88 13.43
CA HIS A 36 -3.06 2.59 12.34
C HIS A 36 -3.65 3.87 11.78
N GLY A 37 -3.77 3.94 10.46
CA GLY A 37 -4.35 5.08 9.76
C GLY A 37 -5.23 4.67 8.59
N VAL A 38 -6.00 5.63 8.08
CA VAL A 38 -6.80 5.50 6.85
C VAL A 38 -6.25 6.40 5.76
N GLY A 39 -6.47 5.99 4.52
CA GLY A 39 -6.02 6.72 3.35
C GLY A 39 -6.65 6.20 2.07
N ARG A 40 -6.43 6.94 0.97
CA ARG A 40 -6.94 6.60 -0.35
C ARG A 40 -5.84 6.08 -1.26
N ILE A 41 -6.11 4.99 -1.97
CA ILE A 41 -5.21 4.51 -3.03
C ILE A 41 -5.21 5.55 -4.16
N VAL A 42 -4.05 6.12 -4.45
CA VAL A 42 -3.89 7.13 -5.52
C VAL A 42 -3.38 6.53 -6.83
N SER A 43 -2.65 5.42 -6.73
CA SER A 43 -2.15 4.68 -7.88
C SER A 43 -1.94 3.23 -7.47
N PHE A 44 -2.40 2.28 -8.28
CA PHE A 44 -2.11 0.88 -8.10
C PHE A 44 -2.02 0.18 -9.45
N CYS A 45 -0.88 -0.46 -9.72
CA CYS A 45 -0.69 -1.22 -10.95
C CYS A 45 -0.75 -2.71 -10.64
N ARG A 46 -1.88 -3.36 -10.93
CA ARG A 46 -2.07 -4.80 -10.68
C ARG A 46 -1.02 -5.68 -11.38
N LYS A 47 -0.59 -5.29 -12.58
CA LYS A 47 0.47 -5.99 -13.33
C LYS A 47 1.83 -5.93 -12.61
N LYS A 48 2.15 -4.81 -11.96
CA LYS A 48 3.39 -4.63 -11.19
C LYS A 48 3.27 -5.05 -9.72
N GLY A 49 2.04 -5.23 -9.22
CA GLY A 49 1.77 -5.67 -7.85
C GLY A 49 1.98 -4.62 -6.77
N HIS A 50 2.09 -3.33 -7.11
CA HIS A 50 2.30 -2.27 -6.12
C HIS A 50 1.59 -0.96 -6.48
N GLY A 51 1.56 -0.06 -5.51
CA GLY A 51 0.95 1.24 -5.62
C GLY A 51 1.33 2.17 -4.48
N PHE A 52 0.60 3.27 -4.38
CA PHE A 52 0.77 4.28 -3.34
C PHE A 52 -0.59 4.70 -2.75
N ILE A 53 -0.58 4.97 -1.45
CA ILE A 53 -1.72 5.43 -0.65
C ILE A 53 -1.41 6.85 -0.18
N LYS A 54 -2.37 7.76 -0.32
CA LYS A 54 -2.32 9.08 0.32
C LYS A 54 -3.05 9.00 1.67
N PRO A 55 -2.37 9.20 2.80
CA PRO A 55 -3.02 9.25 4.11
C PRO A 55 -4.04 10.40 4.19
N ASP A 56 -5.16 10.18 4.87
CA ASP A 56 -6.13 11.26 5.11
C ASP A 56 -5.60 12.32 6.08
N ASN A 57 -4.67 11.95 6.98
CA ASN A 57 -4.04 12.86 7.94
C ASN A 57 -2.98 13.80 7.31
N GLY A 58 -2.84 13.81 5.97
CA GLY A 58 -2.02 14.80 5.26
C GLY A 58 -0.52 14.53 5.21
N GLY A 59 -0.07 13.28 5.43
CA GLY A 59 1.33 12.87 5.35
C GLY A 59 1.82 12.48 3.94
N ASP A 60 3.07 11.99 3.89
CA ASP A 60 3.68 11.46 2.67
C ASP A 60 2.94 10.24 2.12
N TYR A 61 3.10 10.01 0.82
CA TYR A 61 2.51 8.85 0.17
C TYR A 61 3.16 7.56 0.66
N LEU A 62 2.34 6.63 1.11
CA LEU A 62 2.75 5.34 1.62
C LEU A 62 2.83 4.34 0.47
N PHE A 63 3.95 3.64 0.35
CA PHE A 63 4.09 2.53 -0.58
C PHE A 63 3.26 1.32 -0.11
N VAL A 64 2.61 0.64 -1.04
CA VAL A 64 1.85 -0.58 -0.76
C VAL A 64 2.09 -1.66 -1.80
N HIS A 65 2.29 -2.90 -1.34
CA HIS A 65 2.50 -4.07 -2.19
C HIS A 65 1.32 -5.05 -2.08
N VAL A 66 1.03 -5.78 -3.16
CA VAL A 66 -0.08 -6.76 -3.25
C VAL A 66 -0.03 -7.83 -2.15
N PHE A 67 1.16 -8.07 -1.59
CA PHE A 67 1.37 -9.05 -0.52
C PHE A 67 1.05 -8.54 0.88
N GLU A 68 0.80 -7.24 1.06
CA GLU A 68 0.32 -6.67 2.34
C GLU A 68 -1.21 -6.74 2.46
N TYR A 69 -1.95 -6.83 1.36
CA TYR A 69 -3.42 -6.84 1.42
C TYR A 69 -3.95 -8.18 1.94
N ALA A 70 -4.70 -8.13 3.03
CA ALA A 70 -5.64 -9.20 3.38
C ALA A 70 -6.91 -9.01 2.55
N ILE A 71 -7.11 -9.83 1.52
CA ILE A 71 -8.38 -9.85 0.80
C ILE A 71 -9.39 -10.60 1.68
N HIS A 72 -10.31 -9.87 2.29
CA HIS A 72 -11.56 -10.45 2.78
C HIS A 72 -12.58 -10.44 1.64
N TYR A 73 -12.92 -11.60 1.12
CA TYR A 73 -14.08 -11.73 0.26
C TYR A 73 -15.32 -11.59 1.14
N VAL A 74 -16.06 -10.50 0.97
CA VAL A 74 -17.44 -10.45 1.47
C VAL A 74 -18.25 -11.37 0.55
N THR A 75 -18.48 -12.60 1.01
CA THR A 75 -19.56 -13.41 0.45
C THR A 75 -20.85 -12.68 0.78
N ALA A 76 -21.49 -12.10 -0.23
CA ALA A 76 -22.87 -11.68 -0.11
C ALA A 76 -23.69 -12.95 0.18
N ASP A 77 -24.05 -13.13 1.45
CA ASP A 77 -25.06 -14.09 1.85
C ASP A 77 -26.32 -13.77 1.03
N LYS A 78 -26.79 -14.75 0.26
CA LYS A 78 -27.95 -14.58 -0.63
C LYS A 78 -29.24 -14.62 0.17
#